data_AF-A0A2V7X8U6-F1
#
_entry.id   AF-A0A2V7X8U6-F1
#
_cell.length_a   1.000
_cell.length_b   1.000
_cell.length_c   1.000
_cell.angle_alpha   90.00
_cell.angle_beta   90.00
_cell.angle_gamma   90.00
#
_symmetry.space_group_name_H-M   'P 1'
#
loop_
_entity.id
_entity.type
_entity.pdbx_description
1 polymer ?
#
loop_
_entity_poly.entity_id
_entity_poly.type
_entity_poly.pdbx_seq_one_letter_code
_entity_poly.pdbx_strand_id
1 'polypeptide(L)'
;PSRDTPRDVQRGAWRRDGGRCAFVSKGGHRCAERTFLEFHHIVPYALGGLATVENISLRCRRHNQYEADVVFGPRGTSVVSEARGLGGNAKV
;
A
#
# COMPACT_ATOMS: atom_id res chain seq x y z
N PRO A 1 -17.25 9.91 -1.21
CA PRO A 1 -16.24 9.74 -0.13
C PRO A 1 -14.88 10.22 -0.65
N SER A 2 -14.02 10.83 0.19
CA SER A 2 -12.66 11.23 -0.19
C SER A 2 -11.65 10.16 0.24
N ARG A 3 -10.53 10.06 -0.50
CA ARG A 3 -9.35 9.27 -0.07
C ARG A 3 -8.62 9.94 1.10
N ASP A 4 -8.88 11.23 1.32
CA ASP A 4 -8.22 11.99 2.37
C ASP A 4 -8.66 11.50 3.75
N THR A 5 -7.69 11.24 4.61
CA THR A 5 -7.96 10.88 6.00
C THR A 5 -8.32 12.13 6.80
N PRO A 6 -9.47 12.19 7.50
CA PRO A 6 -9.81 13.30 8.39
C PRO A 6 -8.77 13.53 9.49
N ARG A 7 -8.62 14.77 9.97
CA ARG A 7 -7.55 15.15 10.92
C ARG A 7 -7.72 14.50 12.31
N ASP A 8 -8.94 14.33 12.76
CA ASP A 8 -9.30 13.60 13.97
C ASP A 8 -8.89 12.12 13.87
N VAL A 9 -9.14 11.49 12.72
CA VAL A 9 -8.71 10.11 12.42
C VAL A 9 -7.19 10.00 12.38
N GLN A 10 -6.50 10.93 11.72
CA GLN A 10 -5.03 10.99 11.71
C GLN A 10 -4.46 11.05 13.14
N ARG A 11 -5.01 11.94 14.00
CA ARG A 11 -4.59 12.06 15.40
C ARG A 11 -4.88 10.79 16.20
N GLY A 12 -6.04 10.18 15.99
CA GLY A 12 -6.43 8.92 16.65
C GLY A 12 -5.48 7.78 16.29
N ALA A 13 -5.25 7.56 14.99
CA ALA A 13 -4.31 6.56 14.50
C ALA A 13 -2.88 6.83 15.00
N TRP A 14 -2.43 8.09 15.01
CA TRP A 14 -1.11 8.45 15.52
C TRP A 14 -0.93 8.11 16.99
N ARG A 15 -1.91 8.44 17.84
CA ARG A 15 -1.88 8.11 19.27
C ARG A 15 -1.89 6.60 19.49
N ARG A 16 -2.80 5.87 18.82
CA ARG A 16 -2.88 4.40 18.92
C ARG A 16 -1.57 3.74 18.53
N ASP A 17 -0.97 4.19 17.43
CA ASP A 17 0.25 3.59 16.90
C ASP A 17 1.51 4.16 17.58
N GLY A 18 1.38 5.13 18.48
CA GLY A 18 2.48 5.68 19.27
C GLY A 18 3.60 6.31 18.42
N GLY A 19 3.23 6.93 17.28
CA GLY A 19 4.21 7.52 16.36
C GLY A 19 5.23 6.52 15.82
N ARG A 20 4.87 5.24 15.70
CA ARG A 20 5.73 4.17 15.22
C ARG A 20 5.00 3.35 14.19
N CYS A 21 5.70 2.93 13.15
CA CYS A 21 5.17 1.99 12.16
C CYS A 21 4.47 0.80 12.87
N ALA A 22 3.21 0.58 12.53
CA ALA A 22 2.37 -0.45 13.13
C ALA A 22 2.36 -1.76 12.33
N PHE A 23 3.20 -1.86 11.30
CA PHE A 23 3.46 -3.13 10.62
C PHE A 23 4.09 -4.14 11.60
N VAL A 24 3.57 -5.35 11.62
CA VAL A 24 4.08 -6.49 12.37
C VAL A 24 4.44 -7.58 11.38
N SER A 25 5.69 -8.06 11.42
CA SER A 25 6.13 -9.13 10.54
C SER A 25 5.41 -10.45 10.87
N LYS A 26 5.50 -11.44 9.96
CA LYS A 26 4.99 -12.79 10.22
C LYS A 26 5.57 -13.43 11.49
N GLY A 27 6.78 -13.02 11.92
CA GLY A 27 7.41 -13.47 13.16
C GLY A 27 7.01 -12.67 14.41
N GLY A 28 6.02 -11.78 14.33
CA GLY A 28 5.54 -10.99 15.47
C GLY A 28 6.37 -9.74 15.78
N HIS A 29 7.42 -9.45 14.99
CA HIS A 29 8.25 -8.27 15.21
C HIS A 29 7.60 -7.03 14.61
N ARG A 30 7.26 -6.07 15.48
CA ARG A 30 6.78 -4.77 15.05
C ARG A 30 7.94 -3.90 14.57
N CYS A 31 7.76 -3.24 13.42
CA CYS A 31 8.74 -2.32 12.88
C CYS A 31 9.09 -1.20 13.89
N ALA A 32 10.39 -0.87 14.00
CA ALA A 32 10.91 0.13 14.93
C ALA A 32 10.93 1.57 14.36
N GLU A 33 10.63 1.73 13.07
CA GLU A 33 10.68 3.01 12.37
C GLU A 33 9.67 4.02 12.95
N ARG A 34 10.13 5.26 13.14
CA ARG A 34 9.37 6.38 13.72
C ARG A 34 9.37 7.63 12.82
N THR A 35 10.09 7.60 11.71
CA THR A 35 10.23 8.71 10.76
C THR A 35 9.58 8.37 9.43
N PHE A 36 9.25 9.41 8.66
CA PHE A 36 8.63 9.28 7.33
C PHE A 36 7.43 8.32 7.33
N LEU A 37 6.55 8.49 8.32
CA LEU A 37 5.34 7.69 8.49
C LEU A 37 4.20 8.24 7.62
N GLU A 38 3.43 7.32 7.07
CA GLU A 38 2.29 7.56 6.18
C GLU A 38 1.02 6.95 6.79
N PHE A 39 -0.14 7.56 6.51
CA PHE A 39 -1.45 7.05 6.92
C PHE A 39 -1.94 6.01 5.91
N HIS A 40 -1.78 4.74 6.27
CA HIS A 40 -2.13 3.60 5.43
C HIS A 40 -3.54 3.10 5.73
N HIS A 41 -4.30 2.80 4.68
CA HIS A 41 -5.60 2.15 4.79
C HIS A 41 -5.41 0.62 4.83
N ILE A 42 -5.73 -0.02 5.95
CA ILE A 42 -5.61 -1.48 6.15
C ILE A 42 -6.49 -2.22 5.13
N VAL A 43 -7.78 -1.88 5.10
CA VAL A 43 -8.64 -2.15 3.94
C VAL A 43 -8.48 -0.95 3.00
N PRO A 44 -7.91 -1.13 1.80
CA PRO A 44 -7.67 -0.01 0.91
C PRO A 44 -8.93 0.74 0.54
N TYR A 45 -8.81 2.06 0.37
CA TYR A 45 -9.91 2.91 -0.12
C TYR A 45 -10.49 2.40 -1.45
N ALA A 46 -9.64 1.95 -2.38
CA ALA A 46 -10.05 1.40 -3.67
C ALA A 46 -10.94 0.14 -3.54
N LEU A 47 -10.90 -0.54 -2.40
CA LEU A 47 -11.72 -1.71 -2.06
C LEU A 47 -12.87 -1.35 -1.08
N GLY A 48 -13.21 -0.06 -0.96
CA GLY A 48 -14.30 0.42 -0.09
C GLY A 48 -13.89 0.67 1.36
N GLY A 49 -12.60 0.64 1.68
CA GLY A 49 -12.12 0.93 3.02
C GLY A 49 -12.38 2.37 3.45
N LEU A 50 -13.04 2.53 4.59
CA LEU A 50 -13.36 3.84 5.17
C LEU A 50 -12.16 4.43 5.90
N ALA A 51 -12.06 5.76 5.94
CA ALA A 51 -11.03 6.46 6.71
C ALA A 51 -11.42 6.57 8.19
N THR A 52 -11.48 5.46 8.92
CA THR A 52 -11.71 5.43 10.38
C THR A 52 -10.42 5.22 11.16
N VAL A 53 -10.44 5.46 12.47
CA VAL A 53 -9.25 5.23 13.32
C VAL A 53 -8.82 3.78 13.21
N GLU A 54 -9.77 2.84 13.16
CA GLU A 54 -9.54 1.39 13.10
C GLU A 54 -8.91 0.98 11.76
N ASN A 55 -9.34 1.58 10.66
CA ASN A 55 -8.86 1.21 9.33
C ASN A 55 -7.60 1.99 8.88
N ILE A 56 -7.28 3.10 9.54
CA ILE A 56 -6.06 3.86 9.26
C ILE A 56 -4.97 3.45 10.24
N SER A 57 -3.77 3.13 9.73
CA SER A 57 -2.62 2.80 10.56
C SER A 57 -1.34 3.43 10.02
N LEU A 58 -0.39 3.76 10.91
CA LEU A 58 0.90 4.30 10.54
C LEU A 58 1.76 3.22 9.89
N ARG A 59 2.31 3.53 8.72
CA ARG A 59 3.32 2.72 8.03
C ARG A 59 4.51 3.59 7.67
N CYS A 60 5.72 3.09 7.84
CA CYS A 60 6.86 3.72 7.18
C CYS A 60 6.74 3.51 5.67
N ARG A 61 7.37 4.38 4.87
CA ARG A 61 7.33 4.29 3.40
C ARG A 61 7.57 2.86 2.86
N ARG A 62 8.55 2.13 3.40
CA ARG A 62 8.86 0.74 2.99
C ARG A 62 7.69 -0.21 3.23
N HIS A 63 7.08 -0.18 4.41
CA HIS A 63 5.97 -1.07 4.73
C HIS A 63 4.66 -0.62 4.09
N ASN A 64 4.45 0.68 3.91
CA ASN A 64 3.31 1.17 3.13
C ASN A 64 3.40 0.62 1.69
N GLN A 65 4.61 0.63 1.13
CA GLN A 65 4.85 0.06 -0.19
C GLN A 65 4.60 -1.43 -0.26
N TYR A 66 5.18 -2.17 0.66
CA TYR A 66 5.02 -3.62 0.73
C TYR A 66 3.54 -4.03 0.76
N GLU A 67 2.74 -3.40 1.62
CA GLU A 67 1.29 -3.70 1.71
C GLU A 67 0.56 -3.34 0.41
N ALA A 68 0.92 -2.23 -0.23
CA ALA A 68 0.36 -1.87 -1.53
C ALA A 68 0.71 -2.91 -2.61
N ASP A 69 1.96 -3.39 -2.64
CA ASP A 69 2.39 -4.42 -3.60
C ASP A 69 1.71 -5.78 -3.34
N VAL A 70 1.46 -6.12 -2.07
CA VAL A 70 0.72 -7.33 -1.69
C VAL A 70 -0.73 -7.28 -2.20
N VAL A 71 -1.38 -6.12 -2.13
CA VAL A 71 -2.79 -5.97 -2.50
C VAL A 71 -2.99 -5.74 -3.99
N PHE A 72 -2.19 -4.85 -4.60
CA PHE A 72 -2.40 -4.36 -5.96
C PHE A 72 -1.40 -4.92 -6.97
N GLY A 73 -0.45 -5.76 -6.51
CA GLY A 73 0.70 -6.15 -7.29
C GLY A 73 1.79 -5.07 -7.28
N PRO A 74 3.03 -5.43 -7.68
CA PRO A 74 4.11 -4.47 -7.77
C PRO A 74 3.71 -3.36 -8.74
N ARG A 75 4.00 -2.10 -8.38
CA ARG A 75 3.85 -0.99 -9.32
C ARG A 75 4.66 -1.29 -10.57
N GLY A 76 3.95 -1.58 -11.67
CA GLY A 76 4.55 -2.13 -12.87
C GLY A 76 5.66 -1.26 -13.42
N THR A 77 6.83 -1.87 -13.65
CA THR A 77 7.57 -1.59 -14.87
C THR A 77 6.59 -1.78 -16.02
N SER A 78 6.28 -0.74 -16.78
CA SER A 78 5.54 -0.88 -18.03
C SER A 78 6.34 -1.81 -18.95
N VAL A 79 6.07 -3.13 -18.92
CA VAL A 79 6.48 -3.98 -20.03
C VAL A 79 5.49 -3.66 -21.15
N VAL A 80 5.92 -2.81 -22.07
CA VAL A 80 5.30 -2.75 -23.39
C VAL A 80 5.43 -4.16 -23.97
N SER A 81 4.34 -4.89 -24.04
CA SER A 81 4.29 -6.15 -24.77
C SER A 81 4.33 -5.79 -26.25
N GLU A 82 5.51 -5.83 -26.88
CA GLU A 82 5.57 -5.89 -28.34
C GLU A 82 4.93 -7.20 -28.76
N ALA A 83 3.74 -7.10 -29.36
CA ALA A 83 3.08 -8.21 -30.00
C ALA A 83 4.04 -8.79 -31.06
N ARG A 84 4.52 -10.02 -30.83
CA ARG A 84 5.23 -10.80 -31.84
C ARG A 84 4.29 -10.97 -33.04
N GLY A 85 4.52 -10.19 -34.09
CA GLY A 85 3.97 -10.42 -35.42
C GLY A 85 4.53 -11.73 -35.97
N LEU A 86 3.79 -12.82 -35.82
CA LEU A 86 3.97 -14.02 -36.63
C LEU A 86 3.24 -13.79 -37.96
N GLY A 87 3.85 -12.99 -38.83
CA GLY A 87 3.53 -12.95 -40.25
C GLY A 87 4.08 -14.21 -40.91
N GLY A 88 3.19 -15.09 -41.34
CA GLY A 88 3.55 -16.24 -42.14
C GLY A 88 4.21 -15.83 -43.45
N ASN A 89 5.16 -16.64 -43.91
CA ASN A 89 5.59 -16.58 -45.30
C ASN A 89 5.67 -18.01 -45.85
N ALA A 90 4.73 -18.30 -46.72
CA ALA A 90 4.82 -19.39 -47.68
C ALA A 90 5.86 -19.03 -48.74
N LYS A 91 6.72 -19.99 -49.08
CA LYS A 91 7.35 -20.27 -50.39
C LYS A 91 8.71 -20.94 -50.17
N VAL A 92 8.81 -22.23 -50.50
CA VAL A 92 9.57 -22.75 -51.66
C VAL A 92 8.89 -24.02 -52.15
#